data_AF-A0AAW4KSJ7-F1
#
_entry.id   AF-A0AAW4KSJ7-F1
#
_cell.length_a   1.000
_cell.length_b   1.000
_cell.length_c   1.000
_cell.angle_alpha   90.00
_cell.angle_beta   90.00
_cell.angle_gamma   90.00
#
_symmetry.space_group_name_H-M   'P 1'
#
loop_
_entity.id
_entity.type
_entity.pdbx_description
1 polymer ?
#
loop_
_entity_poly.entity_id
_entity_poly.type
_entity_poly.pdbx_seq_one_letter_code
_entity_poly.pdbx_strand_id
1 'polypeptide(L)'
;YIARFVSAGFVPVHMPIGSRVPMYCTASGRAYLSALPQEEALALIENSQRVAHTSRTLTEVAAIMASLEQVRAQGYAVNSQELFLGDMTIGAPVLGGNGR
;
A
#
# COMPACT_ATOMS: atom_id res chain seq x y z
N TYR A 1 8.82 1.59 7.67
CA TYR A 1 9.99 1.37 6.79
C TYR A 1 11.12 0.76 7.59
N ILE A 2 11.73 -0.32 7.09
CA ILE A 2 12.84 -1.04 7.76
C ILE A 2 14.18 -0.94 7.01
N ALA A 3 14.14 -0.71 5.70
CA ALA A 3 15.31 -0.46 4.85
C ALA A 3 14.92 0.52 3.74
N ARG A 4 15.88 1.29 3.24
CA ARG A 4 15.69 2.24 2.13
C ARG A 4 16.99 2.38 1.34
N PHE A 5 16.87 2.31 0.02
CA PHE A 5 17.94 2.60 -0.92
C PHE A 5 17.45 3.75 -1.81
N VAL A 6 18.24 4.82 -1.91
CA VAL A 6 17.85 6.05 -2.59
C VAL A 6 18.63 6.14 -3.89
N SER A 7 17.97 6.53 -4.99
CA SER A 7 18.64 6.81 -6.25
C SER A 7 19.32 8.18 -6.22
N ALA A 8 20.22 8.45 -7.17
CA ALA A 8 20.83 9.78 -7.30
C ALA A 8 19.83 10.87 -7.74
N GLY A 9 18.65 10.48 -8.23
CA GLY A 9 17.60 11.41 -8.66
C GLY A 9 16.84 11.99 -7.46
N PHE A 10 16.47 13.27 -7.55
CA PHE A 10 15.67 13.92 -6.53
C PHE A 10 14.24 13.38 -6.53
N VAL A 11 13.82 12.81 -5.40
CA VAL A 11 12.43 12.40 -5.14
C VAL A 11 11.95 13.19 -3.91
N PRO A 12 10.95 14.08 -4.04
CA PRO A 12 10.53 14.98 -2.97
C PRO A 12 9.84 14.27 -1.80
N VAL A 13 9.50 12.98 -1.95
CA VAL A 13 8.90 12.15 -0.90
C VAL A 13 9.98 11.54 -0.01
N HIS A 14 10.17 12.17 1.15
CA HIS A 14 11.08 11.68 2.17
C HIS A 14 10.33 10.81 3.19
N MET A 15 10.68 9.52 3.24
CA MET A 15 10.18 8.58 4.26
C MET A 15 11.37 7.93 4.97
N PRO A 16 11.79 8.47 6.14
CA PRO A 16 12.90 7.91 6.90
C PRO A 16 12.55 6.52 7.46
N ILE A 17 13.58 5.75 7.81
CA ILE A 17 13.42 4.49 8.54
C ILE A 17 12.64 4.76 9.84
N GLY A 18 11.75 3.85 10.20
CA GLY A 18 10.82 4.02 11.33
C GLY A 18 9.50 4.73 10.98
N SER A 19 9.39 5.35 9.79
CA SER A 19 8.12 5.95 9.36
C SER A 19 7.00 4.91 9.25
N ARG A 20 5.79 5.32 9.65
CA ARG A 20 4.55 4.57 9.49
C ARG A 20 3.76 5.17 8.32
N VAL A 21 3.16 4.30 7.51
CA VAL A 21 2.31 4.71 6.39
C VAL A 21 0.97 3.99 6.42
N PRO A 22 -0.10 4.59 5.87
CA PRO A 22 -1.40 3.94 5.81
C PRO A 22 -1.37 2.74 4.85
N MET A 23 -1.94 1.62 5.29
CA MET A 23 -1.93 0.40 4.50
C MET A 23 -2.87 0.46 3.28
N TYR A 24 -4.01 1.16 3.43
CA TYR A 24 -5.08 1.19 2.44
C TYR A 24 -4.74 1.99 1.17
N CYS A 25 -3.80 2.94 1.25
CA CYS A 25 -3.49 3.86 0.16
C CYS A 25 -2.00 3.93 -0.20
N THR A 26 -1.16 3.02 0.27
CA THR A 26 0.24 2.92 -0.20
C THR A 26 0.47 1.64 -0.99
N ALA A 27 1.39 1.66 -1.96
CA ALA A 27 1.69 0.46 -2.75
C ALA A 27 2.22 -0.68 -1.86
N SER A 28 3.15 -0.40 -0.94
CA SER A 28 3.66 -1.39 0.02
C SER A 28 2.57 -1.90 0.96
N GLY A 29 1.67 -1.02 1.42
CA GLY A 29 0.54 -1.39 2.25
C GLY A 29 -0.44 -2.33 1.56
N ARG A 30 -0.86 -2.00 0.33
CA ARG A 30 -1.74 -2.86 -0.48
C ARG A 30 -1.07 -4.17 -0.87
N ALA A 31 0.22 -4.14 -1.21
CA ALA A 31 0.99 -5.34 -1.46
C ALA A 31 0.95 -6.28 -0.26
N TYR A 32 1.22 -5.78 0.94
CA TYR A 32 1.12 -6.58 2.17
C TYR A 32 -0.29 -7.14 2.40
N LEU A 33 -1.32 -6.29 2.31
CA LEU A 33 -2.71 -6.71 2.54
C LEU A 33 -3.18 -7.77 1.52
N SER A 34 -2.68 -7.72 0.28
CA SER A 34 -3.03 -8.70 -0.77
C SER A 34 -2.55 -10.13 -0.46
N ALA A 35 -1.49 -10.25 0.33
CA ALA A 35 -0.92 -11.54 0.75
C ALA A 35 -1.65 -12.14 1.96
N LEU A 36 -2.52 -11.38 2.63
CA LEU A 36 -3.34 -11.89 3.73
C LEU A 36 -4.58 -12.61 3.22
N PRO A 37 -5.17 -13.52 4.03
CA PRO A 37 -6.54 -13.99 3.84
C PRO A 37 -7.49 -12.81 3.76
N GLN A 38 -8.52 -12.96 2.92
CA GLN A 38 -9.45 -11.89 2.61
C GLN A 38 -10.14 -11.31 3.85
N GLU A 39 -10.51 -12.15 4.81
CA GLU A 39 -11.16 -11.74 6.06
C GLU A 39 -10.23 -10.91 6.95
N GLU A 40 -8.95 -11.29 7.06
CA GLU A 40 -7.96 -10.53 7.83
C GLU A 40 -7.68 -9.16 7.19
N ALA A 41 -7.53 -9.13 5.86
CA ALA A 41 -7.33 -7.88 5.12
C ALA A 41 -8.55 -6.95 5.29
N LEU A 42 -9.77 -7.50 5.17
CA LEU A 42 -11.02 -6.76 5.38
C LEU A 42 -11.08 -6.16 6.78
N ALA A 43 -10.83 -6.96 7.82
CA ALA A 43 -10.85 -6.50 9.20
C ALA A 43 -9.82 -5.37 9.45
N LEU A 44 -8.61 -5.47 8.89
CA LEU A 44 -7.60 -4.40 8.98
C LEU A 44 -8.05 -3.13 8.26
N ILE A 45 -8.66 -3.25 7.08
CA ILE A 45 -9.18 -2.12 6.32
C ILE A 45 -10.33 -1.44 7.08
N GLU A 46 -11.31 -2.19 7.57
CA GLU A 46 -12.49 -1.68 8.28
C GLU A 46 -12.10 -0.93 9.55
N ASN A 47 -11.16 -1.47 10.33
CA ASN A 47 -10.63 -0.86 11.54
C ASN A 47 -9.67 0.31 11.29
N SER A 48 -9.27 0.56 10.04
CA SER A 48 -8.39 1.67 9.69
C SER A 48 -9.17 2.99 9.59
N GLN A 49 -8.60 4.07 10.10
CA GLN A 49 -9.08 5.42 9.79
C GLN A 49 -8.62 5.81 8.37
N ARG A 50 -9.52 5.65 7.38
CA ARG A 50 -9.25 5.87 5.95
C ARG A 50 -9.43 7.34 5.57
N VAL A 51 -8.42 8.15 5.87
CA VAL A 51 -8.37 9.58 5.53
C VAL A 51 -8.09 9.78 4.04
N ALA A 52 -8.86 10.63 3.37
CA ALA A 52 -8.55 11.05 2.01
C ALA A 52 -7.36 12.03 2.02
N HIS A 53 -6.14 11.53 1.84
CA HIS A 53 -4.91 12.33 1.82
C HIS A 53 -4.80 13.21 0.57
N THR A 54 -5.38 12.76 -0.55
CA THR A 54 -5.51 13.47 -1.81
C THR A 54 -6.89 13.18 -2.43
N SER A 55 -7.24 13.88 -3.51
CA SER A 55 -8.46 13.57 -4.27
C SER A 55 -8.42 12.22 -5.01
N ARG A 56 -7.25 11.56 -5.03
CA ARG A 56 -7.05 10.24 -5.65
C ARG A 56 -7.09 9.11 -4.63
N THR A 57 -7.05 9.41 -3.33
CA THR A 57 -7.00 8.40 -2.28
C THR A 57 -8.26 7.53 -2.29
N LEU A 58 -8.08 6.23 -2.46
CA LEU A 58 -9.18 5.28 -2.32
C LEU A 58 -9.52 5.06 -0.84
N THR A 59 -10.73 5.42 -0.42
CA THR A 59 -11.19 5.32 0.98
C THR A 59 -12.31 4.30 1.19
N GLU A 60 -13.03 3.94 0.14
CA GLU A 60 -14.15 3.01 0.21
C GLU A 60 -13.66 1.57 0.38
N VAL A 61 -14.18 0.87 1.39
CA VAL A 61 -13.76 -0.50 1.74
C VAL A 61 -13.90 -1.44 0.55
N ALA A 62 -15.07 -1.45 -0.10
CA ALA A 62 -15.33 -2.31 -1.24
C ALA A 62 -14.35 -2.05 -2.40
N ALA A 63 -14.02 -0.77 -2.66
CA ALA A 63 -13.09 -0.41 -3.72
C ALA A 63 -11.65 -0.81 -3.37
N ILE A 64 -11.23 -0.63 -2.12
CA ILE A 64 -9.92 -1.09 -1.66
C ILE A 64 -9.82 -2.61 -1.78
N MET A 65 -10.84 -3.36 -1.34
CA MET A 65 -10.84 -4.82 -1.43
C MET A 65 -10.79 -5.31 -2.89
N ALA A 66 -11.52 -4.68 -3.80
CA ALA A 66 -11.42 -4.98 -5.23
C ALA A 66 -10.02 -4.69 -5.79
N SER A 67 -9.38 -3.60 -5.34
CA SER A 67 -7.98 -3.33 -5.68
C SER A 67 -7.04 -4.41 -5.14
N LEU A 68 -7.23 -4.90 -3.92
CA LEU A 68 -6.41 -5.97 -3.35
C LEU A 68 -6.54 -7.29 -4.13
N GLU A 69 -7.73 -7.60 -4.64
CA GLU A 69 -7.95 -8.77 -5.50
C GLU A 69 -7.17 -8.66 -6.81
N GLN A 70 -7.18 -7.48 -7.45
CA GLN A 70 -6.36 -7.21 -8.62
C GLN A 70 -4.86 -7.35 -8.30
N VAL A 71 -4.41 -6.81 -7.16
CA VAL A 71 -3.02 -6.93 -6.70
C VAL A 71 -2.62 -8.40 -6.53
N ARG A 72 -3.50 -9.22 -5.95
CA ARG A 72 -3.26 -10.66 -5.77
C ARG A 72 -3.09 -11.39 -7.09
N ALA A 73 -3.91 -11.04 -8.10
CA ALA A 73 -3.82 -11.64 -9.43
C ALA A 73 -2.54 -11.24 -10.18
N GLN A 74 -2.10 -9.97 -10.08
CA GLN A 74 -0.96 -9.46 -10.84
C GLN A 74 0.40 -9.55 -10.10
N GLY A 75 0.39 -9.75 -8.78
CA GLY A 75 1.59 -9.92 -7.96
C GLY A 75 2.27 -8.64 -7.48
N TYR A 76 1.70 -7.46 -7.78
CA TYR A 76 2.22 -6.16 -7.32
C TYR A 76 1.09 -5.14 -7.16
N ALA A 77 1.32 -4.13 -6.33
CA ALA A 77 0.43 -3.00 -6.10
C ALA A 77 1.03 -1.72 -6.67
N VAL A 78 0.15 -0.83 -7.12
CA VAL A 78 0.51 0.51 -7.58
C VAL A 78 -0.26 1.52 -6.74
N ASN A 79 0.43 2.59 -6.34
CA ASN A 79 -0.19 3.82 -5.87
C ASN A 79 0.10 4.90 -6.91
N SER A 80 -0.94 5.65 -7.27
CA SER A 80 -0.85 6.80 -8.15
C SER A 80 -1.39 8.05 -7.45
N GLN A 81 -0.48 8.74 -6.76
CA GLN A 81 -0.73 10.02 -6.11
C GLN A 81 -1.76 9.96 -4.96
N GLU A 82 -1.87 8.81 -4.30
CA GLU A 82 -2.90 8.60 -3.28
C GLU A 82 -2.49 9.06 -1.88
N LEU A 83 -1.18 9.16 -1.61
CA LEU A 83 -0.68 9.68 -0.33
C LEU A 83 -0.08 11.07 -0.48
N PHE A 84 0.68 11.29 -1.56
CA PHE A 84 1.22 12.61 -1.94
C PHE A 84 0.94 12.88 -3.41
N LEU A 85 0.55 14.10 -3.75
CA LEU A 85 0.43 14.52 -5.15
C LEU A 85 1.81 14.49 -5.82
N GLY A 86 1.85 14.01 -7.07
CA GLY A 86 3.10 13.80 -7.82
C GLY A 86 3.92 12.58 -7.40
N ASP A 87 3.47 11.78 -6.43
CA ASP A 87 4.11 10.52 -6.04
C ASP A 87 3.48 9.32 -6.76
N MET A 88 4.31 8.42 -7.27
CA MET A 88 3.87 7.15 -7.83
C MET A 88 4.79 6.06 -7.33
N THR A 89 4.21 4.99 -6.81
CA THR A 89 4.97 3.88 -6.22
C THR A 89 4.43 2.55 -6.68
N ILE A 90 5.33 1.57 -6.77
CA ILE A 90 5.04 0.16 -7.00
C ILE A 90 5.56 -0.64 -5.79
N GLY A 91 4.85 -1.69 -5.40
CA GLY A 91 5.27 -2.57 -4.31
C GLY A 91 4.82 -4.00 -4.57
N ALA A 92 5.61 -4.97 -4.15
CA ALA A 92 5.26 -6.39 -4.21
C ALA A 92 5.39 -7.01 -2.82
N PRO A 93 4.54 -7.98 -2.45
CA PRO A 93 4.66 -8.67 -1.18
C PRO A 93 5.91 -9.55 -1.19
N VAL A 94 6.60 -9.59 -0.06
CA VAL A 94 7.66 -10.57 0.21
C VAL A 94 7.07 -11.62 1.12
N LEU A 95 6.98 -12.86 0.64
CA LEU A 95 6.31 -13.96 1.32
C LEU A 95 7.33 -14.82 2.08
N GLY A 96 6.98 -15.25 3.28
CA GLY A 96 7.69 -16.27 4.05
C GLY A 96 7.42 -17.68 3.55
N GLY A 97 8.05 -18.68 4.19
CA GLY A 97 7.98 -20.08 3.77
C GLY A 97 6.59 -20.73 3.82
N ASN A 98 5.63 -20.10 4.50
CA ASN A 98 4.22 -20.49 4.53
C ASN A 98 3.36 -19.73 3.52
N GLY A 99 3.98 -18.96 2.61
CA GLY A 99 3.27 -18.13 1.63
C GLY A 99 2.69 -16.84 2.21
N ARG A 100 3.15 -16.41 3.40
CA ARG A 100 2.71 -15.18 4.08
C ARG A 100 3.88 -14.32 4.55
#